data_AF-A0A853T2I2-F1
#
_entry.id   AF-A0A853T2I2-F1
#
_cell.length_a   1.000
_cell.length_b   1.000
_cell.length_c   1.000
_cell.angle_alpha   90.00
_cell.angle_beta   90.00
_cell.angle_gamma   90.00
#
_symmetry.space_group_name_H-M   'P 1'
#
loop_
_entity.id
_entity.type
_entity.pdbx_description
1 polymer ?
#
loop_
_entity_poly.entity_id
_entity_poly.type
_entity_poly.pdbx_seq_one_letter_code
_entity_poly.pdbx_strand_id
1 'polypeptide(L)'
;MKKHWMAALAGPFLPDAGLLFARVAGVLLVLHVHGLPKLLHFSEELAHIDDPLHLGRAVTLYCALFAEILCPLLVAAGLLTRLACLPLLFLLGVSMLLVHPDWSIADGQFGWLLIIVFGTIAISGAGRYSLDARLRA
;
A
#
# COMPACT_ATOMS: atom_id res chain seq x y z
N MET A 1 20.03 -16.66 -33.36
CA MET A 1 20.38 -16.85 -31.94
C MET A 1 20.03 -15.68 -31.00
N LYS A 2 20.19 -14.40 -31.37
CA LYS A 2 19.91 -13.25 -30.44
C LYS A 2 18.43 -13.05 -30.06
N LYS A 3 17.47 -13.42 -30.92
CA LYS A 3 16.02 -13.18 -30.71
C LYS A 3 15.38 -14.02 -29.60
N HIS A 4 15.91 -15.19 -29.26
CA HIS A 4 15.27 -16.12 -28.32
C HIS A 4 15.43 -15.68 -26.84
N TRP A 5 16.55 -15.06 -26.50
CA TRP A 5 16.84 -14.60 -25.13
C TRP A 5 16.07 -13.34 -24.76
N MET A 6 15.83 -12.43 -25.71
CA MET A 6 15.01 -11.23 -25.48
C MET A 6 13.54 -11.58 -25.20
N ALA A 7 13.02 -12.62 -25.87
CA ALA A 7 11.67 -13.12 -25.62
C ALA A 7 11.56 -13.85 -24.26
N ALA A 8 12.63 -14.52 -23.81
CA ALA A 8 12.67 -15.14 -22.49
C ALA A 8 12.71 -14.13 -21.34
N LEU A 9 13.33 -12.95 -21.54
CA LEU A 9 13.38 -11.85 -20.57
C LEU A 9 12.05 -11.07 -20.45
N ALA A 10 11.14 -11.22 -21.41
CA ALA A 10 9.85 -10.53 -21.45
C ALA A 10 8.68 -11.52 -21.65
N GLY A 11 8.81 -12.73 -21.10
CA GLY A 11 7.72 -13.69 -21.08
C GLY A 11 6.47 -13.11 -20.42
N PRO A 12 5.26 -13.53 -20.83
CA PRO A 12 3.99 -12.95 -20.37
C PRO A 12 3.78 -13.03 -18.85
N PHE A 13 4.55 -13.86 -18.15
CA PHE A 13 4.47 -14.05 -16.70
C PHE A 13 5.34 -13.08 -15.89
N LEU A 14 6.37 -12.46 -16.49
CA LEU A 14 7.30 -11.59 -15.75
C LEU A 14 6.64 -10.30 -15.22
N PRO A 15 5.78 -9.59 -15.99
CA PRO A 15 5.07 -8.42 -15.48
C PRO A 15 4.15 -8.77 -14.31
N ASP A 16 3.42 -9.88 -14.40
CA ASP A 16 2.55 -10.36 -13.33
C ASP A 16 3.31 -10.76 -12.07
N ALA A 17 4.49 -11.39 -12.23
CA ALA A 17 5.37 -11.71 -11.11
C ALA A 17 5.91 -10.44 -10.45
N GLY A 18 6.24 -9.41 -11.25
CA GLY A 18 6.62 -8.10 -10.76
C GLY A 18 5.50 -7.42 -9.95
N LEU A 19 4.24 -7.52 -10.41
CA LEU A 19 3.09 -7.01 -9.66
C LEU A 19 2.86 -7.78 -8.35
N LEU A 20 3.00 -9.11 -8.35
CA LEU A 20 2.94 -9.90 -7.12
C LEU A 20 4.02 -9.47 -6.14
N PHE A 21 5.27 -9.33 -6.60
CA PHE A 21 6.38 -8.86 -5.78
C PHE A 21 6.09 -7.48 -5.19
N ALA A 22 5.69 -6.51 -6.03
CA ALA A 22 5.37 -5.16 -5.59
C ALA A 22 4.25 -5.15 -4.53
N ARG A 23 3.18 -5.94 -4.73
CA ARG A 23 2.09 -6.07 -3.75
C ARG A 23 2.58 -6.63 -2.43
N VAL A 24 3.25 -7.78 -2.44
CA VAL A 24 3.67 -8.45 -1.20
C VAL A 24 4.76 -7.64 -0.48
N ALA A 25 5.80 -7.21 -1.18
CA ALA A 25 6.89 -6.45 -0.58
C ALA A 25 6.41 -5.08 -0.04
N GLY A 26 5.61 -4.34 -0.81
CA GLY A 26 5.05 -3.06 -0.37
C GLY A 26 4.15 -3.22 0.85
N VAL A 27 3.29 -4.25 0.86
CA VAL A 27 2.41 -4.53 2.01
C VAL A 27 3.20 -4.92 3.25
N LEU A 28 4.23 -5.75 3.12
CA LEU A 28 5.09 -6.12 4.25
C LEU A 28 5.76 -4.88 4.87
N LEU A 29 6.21 -3.94 4.04
CA LEU A 29 6.82 -2.70 4.52
C LEU A 29 5.80 -1.83 5.28
N VAL A 30 4.60 -1.63 4.72
CA VAL A 30 3.52 -0.87 5.38
C VAL A 30 3.10 -1.52 6.70
N LEU A 31 2.89 -2.83 6.70
CA LEU A 31 2.51 -3.55 7.91
C LEU A 31 3.59 -3.44 8.97
N HIS A 32 4.86 -3.61 8.61
CA HIS A 32 5.94 -3.59 9.59
C HIS A 32 6.18 -2.19 10.19
N VAL A 33 6.19 -1.16 9.34
CA VAL A 33 6.58 0.20 9.77
C VAL A 33 5.40 1.00 10.30
N HIS A 34 4.20 0.80 9.75
CA HIS A 34 3.04 1.65 10.06
C HIS A 34 1.89 0.90 10.72
N GLY A 35 1.50 -0.27 10.20
CA GLY A 35 0.31 -0.99 10.66
C GLY A 35 0.48 -1.70 12.00
N LEU A 36 1.46 -2.59 12.12
CA LEU A 36 1.71 -3.39 13.32
C LEU A 36 2.02 -2.54 14.56
N PRO A 37 2.85 -1.48 14.50
CA PRO A 37 3.06 -0.62 15.66
C PRO A 37 1.75 -0.02 16.18
N LYS A 38 0.87 0.46 15.29
CA LYS A 38 -0.44 1.00 15.68
C LYS A 38 -1.36 -0.01 16.36
N LEU A 39 -1.27 -1.28 15.96
CA LEU A 39 -2.05 -2.35 16.57
C LEU A 39 -1.49 -2.76 17.95
N LEU A 40 -0.17 -2.86 18.06
CA LEU A 40 0.51 -3.32 19.27
C LEU A 40 0.58 -2.25 20.37
N HIS A 41 0.68 -0.97 19.98
CA HIS A 41 0.80 0.18 20.88
C HIS A 41 -0.45 1.07 20.86
N PHE A 42 -1.63 0.46 20.76
CA PHE A 42 -2.90 1.15 20.51
C PHE A 42 -3.18 2.33 21.47
N SER A 43 -2.95 2.16 22.78
CA SER A 43 -3.24 3.21 23.76
C SER A 43 -2.31 4.42 23.62
N GLU A 44 -1.04 4.19 23.30
CA GLU A 44 -0.06 5.27 23.08
C GLU A 44 -0.39 6.00 21.78
N GLU A 45 -0.69 5.25 20.72
CA GLU A 45 -1.07 5.78 19.42
C GLU A 45 -2.37 6.60 19.50
N LEU A 46 -3.37 6.14 20.26
CA LEU A 46 -4.60 6.90 20.50
C LEU A 46 -4.34 8.25 21.19
N ALA A 47 -3.32 8.31 22.04
CA ALA A 47 -2.92 9.50 22.78
C ALA A 47 -2.00 10.44 21.98
N HIS A 48 -1.43 10.00 20.85
CA HIS A 48 -0.46 10.76 20.06
C HIS A 48 -0.84 10.97 18.59
N ILE A 49 -1.81 10.24 18.05
CA ILE A 49 -2.22 10.36 16.66
C ILE A 49 -2.69 11.78 16.32
N ASP A 50 -2.21 12.26 15.17
CA ASP A 50 -2.64 13.50 14.55
C ASP A 50 -4.02 13.34 13.94
N ASP A 51 -4.87 14.36 14.08
CA ASP A 51 -6.24 14.36 13.57
C ASP A 51 -6.49 15.58 12.65
N PRO A 52 -5.82 15.64 11.48
CA PRO A 52 -5.90 16.79 10.58
C PRO A 52 -7.30 17.00 9.97
N LEU A 53 -8.15 15.97 10.01
CA LEU A 53 -9.52 16.01 9.50
C LEU A 53 -10.55 16.28 10.60
N HIS A 54 -10.12 16.43 11.85
CA HIS A 54 -10.97 16.71 13.02
C HIS A 54 -12.11 15.69 13.21
N LEU A 55 -11.85 14.40 13.00
CA LEU A 55 -12.82 13.31 13.14
C LEU A 55 -12.92 12.77 14.58
N GLY A 56 -11.96 13.15 15.43
CA GLY A 56 -11.71 12.57 16.73
C GLY A 56 -10.67 11.44 16.64
N ARG A 57 -9.71 11.47 17.57
CA ARG A 57 -8.53 10.59 17.59
C ARG A 57 -8.85 9.09 17.51
N ALA A 58 -9.92 8.66 18.19
CA ALA A 58 -10.36 7.28 18.14
C ALA A 58 -10.80 6.85 16.73
N VAL A 59 -11.62 7.67 16.09
CA VAL A 59 -12.09 7.41 14.72
C VAL A 59 -10.91 7.42 13.75
N THR A 60 -10.02 8.41 13.88
CA THR A 60 -8.82 8.53 13.06
C THR A 60 -7.90 7.32 13.19
N LEU A 61 -7.71 6.80 14.41
CA LEU A 61 -6.91 5.58 14.63
C LEU A 61 -7.57 4.34 14.01
N TYR A 62 -8.88 4.17 14.14
CA TYR A 62 -9.58 3.05 13.49
C TYR A 62 -9.50 3.14 11.96
N CYS A 63 -9.61 4.33 11.39
CA CYS A 63 -9.41 4.56 9.96
C CYS A 63 -7.98 4.23 9.53
N ALA A 64 -6.98 4.64 10.31
CA ALA A 64 -5.58 4.31 10.05
C ALA A 64 -5.34 2.79 10.08
N LEU A 65 -5.83 2.08 11.10
CA LEU A 65 -5.72 0.62 11.20
C LEU A 65 -6.42 -0.10 10.03
N PHE A 66 -7.59 0.38 9.62
CA PHE A 66 -8.27 -0.15 8.44
C PHE A 66 -7.42 0.03 7.18
N ALA A 67 -6.87 1.23 6.97
CA ALA A 67 -6.07 1.58 5.80
C ALA A 67 -4.68 0.96 5.78
N GLU A 68 -4.08 0.62 6.94
CA GLU A 68 -2.70 0.13 7.04
C GLU A 68 -2.59 -1.35 7.42
N ILE A 69 -3.68 -1.99 7.82
CA ILE A 69 -3.69 -3.43 8.15
C ILE A 69 -4.63 -4.16 7.21
N LEU A 70 -5.93 -3.90 7.29
CA LEU A 70 -6.91 -4.67 6.52
C LEU A 70 -6.73 -4.45 5.01
N CYS A 71 -6.66 -3.20 4.57
CA CYS A 71 -6.48 -2.88 3.16
C CYS A 71 -5.18 -3.47 2.55
N PRO A 72 -4.00 -3.34 3.19
CA PRO A 72 -2.77 -3.97 2.71
C PRO A 72 -2.87 -5.50 2.62
N LEU A 73 -3.51 -6.16 3.59
CA LEU A 73 -3.71 -7.61 3.51
C LEU A 73 -4.56 -8.01 2.30
N LEU A 74 -5.61 -7.25 1.99
CA LEU A 74 -6.42 -7.45 0.77
C LEU A 74 -5.58 -7.21 -0.50
N VAL A 75 -4.73 -6.18 -0.51
CA VAL A 75 -3.80 -5.91 -1.63
C VAL A 75 -2.82 -7.07 -1.83
N ALA A 76 -2.21 -7.59 -0.77
CA ALA A 76 -1.30 -8.74 -0.84
C ALA A 76 -2.00 -9.99 -1.38
N ALA A 77 -3.21 -10.27 -0.88
CA ALA A 77 -4.04 -11.37 -1.38
C ALA A 77 -4.46 -11.18 -2.84
N GLY A 78 -4.48 -9.93 -3.33
CA GLY A 78 -4.97 -9.63 -4.66
C GLY A 78 -6.49 -9.67 -4.74
N LEU A 79 -7.17 -9.26 -3.65
CA LEU A 79 -8.63 -9.22 -3.53
C LEU A 79 -9.10 -7.76 -3.55
N LEU A 80 -9.99 -7.42 -4.47
CA LEU A 80 -10.49 -6.04 -4.65
C LEU A 80 -9.36 -5.01 -4.71
N THR A 81 -8.22 -5.38 -5.30
CA THR A 81 -6.93 -4.68 -5.09
C THR A 81 -6.99 -3.19 -5.39
N ARG A 82 -7.65 -2.79 -6.48
CA ARG A 82 -7.78 -1.36 -6.84
C ARG A 82 -8.54 -0.57 -5.76
N LEU A 83 -9.60 -1.14 -5.21
CA LEU A 83 -10.39 -0.52 -4.14
C LEU A 83 -9.62 -0.54 -2.83
N ALA A 84 -8.95 -1.64 -2.50
CA ALA A 84 -8.16 -1.76 -1.29
C ALA A 84 -6.95 -0.79 -1.26
N CYS A 85 -6.43 -0.37 -2.42
CA CYS A 85 -5.40 0.67 -2.48
C CYS A 85 -5.93 2.08 -2.15
N LEU A 86 -7.23 2.37 -2.30
CA LEU A 86 -7.74 3.74 -2.14
C LEU A 86 -7.60 4.25 -0.70
N PRO A 87 -8.02 3.52 0.35
CA PRO A 87 -7.86 3.99 1.73
C PRO A 87 -6.39 4.16 2.12
N LEU A 88 -5.53 3.25 1.66
CA LEU A 88 -4.09 3.31 1.91
C LEU A 88 -3.47 4.56 1.27
N LEU A 89 -3.73 4.80 -0.03
CA LEU A 89 -3.21 5.97 -0.74
C LEU A 89 -3.76 7.28 -0.18
N PHE A 90 -5.02 7.28 0.23
CA PHE A 90 -5.63 8.42 0.91
C PHE A 90 -4.90 8.74 2.21
N LEU A 91 -4.67 7.74 3.07
CA LEU A 91 -3.96 7.92 4.34
C LEU A 91 -2.52 8.44 4.11
N LEU A 92 -1.79 7.84 3.17
CA LEU A 92 -0.43 8.30 2.82
C LEU A 92 -0.44 9.74 2.29
N GLY A 93 -1.43 10.09 1.47
CA GLY A 93 -1.61 11.45 0.97
C GLY A 93 -1.90 12.46 2.09
N VAL A 94 -2.80 12.11 3.03
CA VAL A 94 -3.07 12.91 4.22
C VAL A 94 -1.80 13.09 5.07
N SER A 95 -1.04 12.01 5.29
CA SER A 95 0.22 12.06 6.03
C SER A 95 1.22 13.04 5.38
N MET A 96 1.43 12.94 4.06
CA MET A 96 2.41 13.79 3.37
C MET A 96 1.94 15.24 3.20
N LEU A 97 0.65 15.48 3.00
CA LEU A 97 0.14 16.81 2.63
C LEU A 97 -0.41 17.61 3.81
N LEU A 98 -0.94 16.94 4.83
CA LEU A 98 -1.64 17.60 5.94
C LEU A 98 -0.93 17.41 7.29
N VAL A 99 -0.30 16.25 7.52
CA VAL A 99 0.45 15.99 8.77
C VAL A 99 1.88 16.52 8.68
N HIS A 100 2.53 16.34 7.53
CA HIS A 100 3.91 16.77 7.31
C HIS A 100 4.09 17.72 6.11
N PRO A 101 3.36 18.86 6.05
CA PRO A 101 3.42 19.77 4.91
C PRO A 101 4.80 20.42 4.71
N ASP A 102 5.59 20.53 5.78
CA ASP A 102 6.89 21.20 5.77
C ASP A 102 8.05 20.26 5.40
N TRP A 103 7.80 18.95 5.25
CA TRP A 103 8.85 18.00 4.87
C TRP A 103 9.34 18.26 3.45
N SER A 104 10.66 18.28 3.29
CA SER A 104 11.25 18.27 1.95
C SER A 104 10.97 16.93 1.26
N ILE A 105 11.16 16.88 -0.07
CA ILE A 105 11.05 15.61 -0.82
C ILE A 105 12.00 14.55 -0.24
N ALA A 106 13.17 14.96 0.27
CA ALA A 106 14.15 14.05 0.86
C ALA A 106 13.66 13.45 2.18
N ASP A 107 13.01 14.25 3.03
CA ASP A 107 12.47 13.80 4.32
C ASP A 107 11.26 12.88 4.10
N GLY A 108 10.36 13.26 3.19
CA GLY A 108 9.16 12.50 2.84
C GLY A 108 9.38 11.37 1.82
N GLN A 109 10.61 11.12 1.36
CA GLN A 109 10.87 10.25 0.21
C GLN A 109 10.27 8.85 0.35
N PHE A 110 10.24 8.29 1.56
CA PHE A 110 9.66 6.96 1.80
C PHE A 110 8.14 6.97 1.67
N GLY A 111 7.45 7.99 2.20
CA GLY A 111 6.00 8.14 2.03
C GLY A 111 5.63 8.32 0.55
N TRP A 112 6.38 9.16 -0.17
CA TRP A 112 6.23 9.32 -1.62
C TRP A 112 6.52 8.04 -2.41
N LEU A 113 7.54 7.27 -2.02
CA LEU A 113 7.85 5.98 -2.63
C LEU A 113 6.70 4.99 -2.44
N LEU A 114 6.13 4.91 -1.24
CA LEU A 114 4.95 4.07 -0.97
C LEU A 114 3.76 4.50 -1.83
N ILE A 115 3.50 5.81 -1.96
CA ILE A 115 2.46 6.33 -2.86
C ILE A 115 2.71 5.90 -4.31
N ILE A 116 3.95 5.95 -4.80
CA ILE A 116 4.30 5.50 -6.16
C ILE A 116 4.06 4.00 -6.32
N VAL A 117 4.51 3.18 -5.37
CA VAL A 117 4.34 1.72 -5.42
C VAL A 117 2.85 1.34 -5.41
N PHE A 118 2.09 1.84 -4.43
CA PHE A 118 0.67 1.50 -4.31
C PHE A 118 -0.20 2.19 -5.35
N GLY A 119 0.21 3.36 -5.85
CA GLY A 119 -0.41 4.00 -7.01
C GLY A 119 -0.22 3.17 -8.27
N THR A 120 0.99 2.64 -8.48
CA THR A 120 1.26 1.71 -9.59
C THR A 120 0.38 0.46 -9.50
N ILE A 121 0.21 -0.10 -8.29
CA ILE A 121 -0.67 -1.25 -8.06
C ILE A 121 -2.15 -0.88 -8.30
N ALA A 122 -2.60 0.30 -7.85
CA ALA A 122 -3.97 0.76 -8.07
C ALA A 122 -4.31 0.95 -9.57
N ILE A 123 -3.35 1.45 -10.35
CA ILE A 123 -3.48 1.65 -11.80
C ILE A 123 -3.39 0.31 -12.56
N SER A 124 -2.44 -0.55 -12.19
CA SER A 124 -2.17 -1.81 -12.89
C SER A 124 -3.18 -2.92 -12.52
N GLY A 125 -3.71 -2.89 -11.30
CA GLY A 125 -4.53 -3.96 -10.73
C GLY A 125 -3.71 -5.09 -10.09
N ALA A 126 -4.36 -6.21 -9.81
CA ALA A 126 -3.78 -7.31 -9.03
C ALA A 126 -2.82 -8.23 -9.81
N GLY A 127 -2.91 -8.23 -11.14
CA GLY A 127 -2.22 -9.19 -12.01
C GLY A 127 -2.76 -10.63 -11.90
N ARG A 128 -2.17 -11.55 -12.66
CA ARG A 128 -2.60 -12.95 -12.77
C ARG A 128 -2.43 -13.76 -11.48
N TYR A 129 -1.44 -13.43 -10.65
CA TYR A 129 -1.21 -14.10 -9.36
C TYR A 129 -2.03 -13.46 -8.23
N SER A 130 -3.35 -13.40 -8.40
CA SER A 130 -4.28 -12.79 -7.44
C SER A 130 -5.46 -13.71 -7.15
N LEU A 131 -6.07 -13.57 -5.98
CA LEU A 131 -7.32 -14.29 -5.69
C LEU A 131 -8.46 -13.83 -6.61
N ASP A 132 -8.53 -12.55 -6.96
CA ASP A 132 -9.51 -12.04 -7.95
C ASP A 132 -9.41 -12.77 -9.29
N ALA A 133 -8.19 -13.05 -9.78
CA ALA A 133 -7.98 -13.78 -11.02
C ALA A 133 -8.42 -15.25 -10.93
N ARG A 134 -8.30 -15.88 -9.75
CA ARG A 134 -8.76 -17.26 -9.51
C ARG A 134 -10.28 -17.36 -9.38
N LEU A 135 -10.93 -16.33 -8.84
CA LEU A 135 -12.39 -16.29 -8.67
C LEU A 135 -13.14 -15.97 -9.97
N ARG A 136 -12.46 -15.43 -10.99
CA ARG A 136 -13.01 -15.12 -12.31
C ARG A 136 -12.76 -16.22 -13.35
N ALA A 137 -11.97 -17.24 -13.02
CA ALA A 137 -11.63 -18.37 -13.88
C ALA A 137 -12.60 -19.54 -13.64
#